data_AF-A0A803KVK3-F1
#
_entry.id   AF-A0A803KVK3-F1
#
_cell.length_a   1.000
_cell.length_b   1.000
_cell.length_c   1.000
_cell.angle_alpha   90.00
_cell.angle_beta   90.00
_cell.angle_gamma   90.00
#
_symmetry.space_group_name_H-M   'P 1'
#
loop_
_entity.id
_entity.type
_entity.pdbx_description
1 polymer ?
#
loop_
_entity_poly.entity_id
_entity_poly.type
_entity_poly.pdbx_seq_one_letter_code
_entity_poly.pdbx_strand_id
1 'polypeptide(L)'
;MATNLLSTLPNDPKDVTPSPKLAKYLQEDDISQECQALISTLPKEQGWVLSHLYQYQGFWYPVKMLQGVLSCQRHFQARDTDIILATNPKCGTTWLKALAYAIINRKINPPGGDNHPLHSNNPHELVPYLELKLYADHQVPDLTKLPSPRLFSTHLPIDSLPLSIKETGCKVVYLARDPKDAFISFWHFMNKPRPQNSKITLEEAFDKFYKGVNICGPFWGHLLNAWKYSLDNPNKVFFLKYEELKEQPKLYLKKLAEFWGCPFSLEEENNGVIIEEILGLCSFDI
;
A
#
# COMPACT_ATOMS: atom_id res chain seq x y z
N MET A 1 -29.27 66.43 9.32
CA MET A 1 -28.82 65.43 10.31
C MET A 1 -29.07 64.05 9.74
N ALA A 2 -28.00 63.29 9.49
CA ALA A 2 -27.88 61.84 9.35
C ALA A 2 -26.79 61.52 8.32
N THR A 3 -25.56 61.52 8.82
CA THR A 3 -24.33 61.08 8.18
C THR A 3 -24.34 59.55 8.02
N ASN A 4 -24.03 59.08 6.81
CA ASN A 4 -23.68 57.69 6.54
C ASN A 4 -22.34 57.35 7.22
N LEU A 5 -22.34 56.32 8.08
CA LEU A 5 -21.11 55.67 8.55
C LEU A 5 -21.01 54.30 7.88
N LEU A 6 -20.14 54.21 6.88
CA LEU A 6 -19.52 52.99 6.42
C LEU A 6 -18.57 52.50 7.51
N SER A 7 -18.84 51.34 8.12
CA SER A 7 -17.84 50.57 8.85
C SER A 7 -17.42 49.37 8.00
N THR A 8 -16.32 49.53 7.29
CA THR A 8 -15.51 48.44 6.75
C THR A 8 -14.86 47.71 7.92
N LEU A 9 -15.30 46.49 8.22
CA LEU A 9 -14.53 45.58 9.07
C LEU A 9 -13.33 45.05 8.25
N PRO A 10 -12.11 45.08 8.78
CA PRO A 10 -10.97 44.46 8.11
C PRO A 10 -11.14 42.94 8.09
N ASN A 11 -11.00 42.34 6.91
CA ASN A 11 -10.83 40.90 6.78
C ASN A 11 -9.57 40.48 7.53
N ASP A 12 -9.76 39.75 8.62
CA ASP A 12 -8.70 39.16 9.43
C ASP A 12 -7.99 38.07 8.59
N PRO A 13 -6.68 38.15 8.30
CA PRO A 13 -6.02 37.24 7.37
C PRO A 13 -5.66 35.87 7.98
N LYS A 14 -6.46 35.36 8.93
CA LYS A 14 -6.10 34.18 9.74
C LYS A 14 -7.02 32.98 9.65
N ASP A 15 -7.89 32.90 8.65
CA ASP A 15 -8.73 31.71 8.45
C ASP A 15 -8.45 31.00 7.11
N VAL A 16 -7.17 30.81 6.81
CA VAL A 16 -6.74 29.80 5.83
C VAL A 16 -6.49 28.51 6.60
N THR A 17 -7.55 27.72 6.78
CA THR A 17 -7.37 26.31 7.11
C THR A 17 -6.42 25.69 6.08
N PRO A 18 -5.32 25.02 6.49
CA PRO A 18 -4.39 24.45 5.53
C PRO A 18 -5.15 23.45 4.67
N SER A 19 -5.10 23.62 3.33
CA SER A 19 -5.59 22.56 2.45
C SER A 19 -4.93 21.24 2.87
N PRO A 20 -5.63 20.10 2.92
CA PRO A 20 -5.02 18.84 3.30
C PRO A 20 -3.78 18.62 2.44
N LYS A 21 -2.60 18.57 3.08
CA LYS A 21 -1.36 18.34 2.35
C LYS A 21 -1.48 16.99 1.63
N LEU A 22 -1.33 17.03 0.31
CA LEU A 22 -1.29 15.85 -0.53
C LEU A 22 -0.23 14.87 0.02
N ALA A 23 -0.53 13.57 -0.01
CA ALA A 23 0.40 12.55 0.51
C ALA A 23 1.79 12.72 -0.12
N LYS A 24 2.87 12.47 0.64
CA LYS A 24 4.22 12.83 0.20
C LYS A 24 4.60 12.23 -1.17
N TYR A 25 4.23 10.97 -1.41
CA TYR A 25 4.48 10.24 -2.66
C TYR A 25 3.66 10.74 -3.87
N LEU A 26 2.74 11.67 -3.64
CA LEU A 26 1.91 12.31 -4.65
C LEU A 26 2.38 13.73 -4.99
N GLN A 27 3.41 14.25 -4.31
CA GLN A 27 3.96 15.57 -4.61
C GLN A 27 4.94 15.48 -5.82
N GLU A 28 5.34 16.61 -6.41
CA GLU A 28 6.18 16.67 -7.63
C GLU A 28 7.53 17.38 -7.42
N ASP A 29 7.89 17.67 -6.17
CA ASP A 29 9.17 18.25 -5.75
C ASP A 29 10.28 17.19 -5.57
N ASP A 30 11.54 17.63 -5.47
CA ASP A 30 12.72 16.81 -5.13
C ASP A 30 12.92 15.56 -6.04
N ILE A 31 12.77 15.76 -7.35
CA ILE A 31 13.01 14.72 -8.36
C ILE A 31 14.46 14.75 -8.82
N SER A 32 15.16 13.62 -8.73
CA SER A 32 16.54 13.43 -9.18
C SER A 32 16.69 13.71 -10.68
N GLN A 33 17.88 14.15 -11.09
CA GLN A 33 18.20 14.36 -12.51
C GLN A 33 18.04 13.08 -13.34
N GLU A 34 18.39 11.93 -12.78
CA GLU A 34 18.19 10.62 -13.42
C GLU A 34 16.70 10.35 -13.68
N CYS A 35 15.84 10.56 -12.68
CA CYS A 35 14.41 10.38 -12.83
C CYS A 35 13.82 11.40 -13.83
N GLN A 36 14.27 12.66 -13.80
CA GLN A 36 13.87 13.68 -14.78
C GLN A 36 14.23 13.29 -16.22
N ALA A 37 15.44 12.78 -16.42
CA ALA A 37 15.88 12.29 -17.73
C ALA A 37 15.02 11.11 -18.20
N LEU A 38 14.72 10.15 -17.31
CA LEU A 38 13.87 9.01 -17.65
C LEU A 38 12.46 9.45 -18.04
N ILE A 39 11.77 10.23 -17.21
CA ILE A 39 10.37 10.62 -17.47
C ILE A 39 10.21 11.44 -18.74
N SER A 40 11.26 12.10 -19.23
CA SER A 40 11.25 12.82 -20.50
C SER A 40 11.08 11.89 -21.71
N THR A 41 11.37 10.60 -21.54
CA THR A 41 11.30 9.58 -22.59
C THR A 41 10.08 8.65 -22.46
N LEU A 42 9.41 8.65 -21.30
CA LEU A 42 8.29 7.75 -21.03
C LEU A 42 6.97 8.30 -21.57
N PRO A 43 6.03 7.43 -22.02
CA PRO A 43 4.66 7.85 -22.25
C PRO A 43 4.10 8.50 -20.99
N LYS A 44 3.42 9.63 -21.16
CA LYS A 44 2.77 10.36 -20.06
C LYS A 44 1.30 10.59 -20.39
N GLU A 45 0.46 10.50 -19.38
CA GLU A 45 -0.97 10.76 -19.49
C GLU A 45 -1.42 11.64 -18.33
N GLN A 46 -2.48 12.40 -18.55
CA GLN A 46 -3.09 13.16 -17.47
C GLN A 46 -3.69 12.19 -16.45
N GLY A 47 -3.14 12.16 -15.24
CA GLY A 47 -3.71 11.40 -14.15
C GLY A 47 -5.04 11.99 -13.71
N TRP A 48 -5.87 11.22 -13.02
CA TRP A 48 -6.96 11.82 -12.25
C TRP A 48 -6.45 12.44 -10.94
N VAL A 49 -5.37 11.93 -10.33
CA VAL A 49 -4.94 12.33 -8.98
C VAL A 49 -3.98 13.51 -9.04
N LEU A 50 -3.03 13.41 -9.96
CA LEU A 50 -1.93 14.33 -10.18
C LEU A 50 -1.96 14.85 -11.60
N SER A 51 -1.10 15.83 -11.88
CA SER A 51 -0.96 16.41 -13.20
C SER A 51 -0.71 15.33 -14.25
N HIS A 52 0.28 14.46 -14.01
CA HIS A 52 0.69 13.42 -14.96
C HIS A 52 1.05 12.11 -14.27
N LEU A 53 0.77 11.01 -14.96
CA LEU A 53 1.31 9.68 -14.68
C LEU A 53 2.28 9.32 -15.80
N TYR A 54 3.32 8.56 -15.47
CA TYR A 54 4.33 8.08 -16.41
C TYR A 54 4.28 6.56 -16.51
N GLN A 55 4.29 6.04 -17.73
CA GLN A 55 4.25 4.61 -17.96
C GLN A 55 5.66 4.01 -17.91
N TYR A 56 5.92 3.18 -16.91
CA TYR A 56 7.18 2.46 -16.72
C TYR A 56 6.89 0.97 -16.58
N GLN A 57 7.60 0.13 -17.34
CA GLN A 57 7.40 -1.34 -17.34
C GLN A 57 5.93 -1.78 -17.56
N GLY A 58 5.16 -1.01 -18.33
CA GLY A 58 3.76 -1.29 -18.62
C GLY A 58 2.76 -0.77 -17.58
N PHE A 59 3.22 -0.09 -16.52
CA PHE A 59 2.37 0.42 -15.45
C PHE A 59 2.53 1.92 -15.20
N TRP A 60 1.49 2.56 -14.67
CA TRP A 60 1.42 4.02 -14.51
C TRP A 60 1.77 4.48 -13.09
N TYR A 61 2.71 5.43 -12.98
CA TYR A 61 3.20 5.93 -11.70
C TYR A 61 3.23 7.47 -11.62
N PRO A 62 2.90 8.05 -10.46
CA PRO A 62 3.37 9.38 -10.08
C PRO A 62 4.90 9.47 -10.14
N VAL A 63 5.44 10.64 -10.49
CA VAL A 63 6.90 10.83 -10.61
C VAL A 63 7.67 10.50 -9.31
N LYS A 64 7.18 10.94 -8.15
CA LYS A 64 7.80 10.62 -6.85
C LYS A 64 7.75 9.13 -6.54
N MET A 65 6.63 8.47 -6.84
CA MET A 65 6.53 7.02 -6.69
C MET A 65 7.51 6.32 -7.63
N LEU A 66 7.58 6.73 -8.90
CA LEU A 66 8.51 6.16 -9.89
C LEU A 66 9.96 6.26 -9.42
N GLN A 67 10.38 7.40 -8.86
CA GLN A 67 11.71 7.53 -8.26
C GLN A 67 11.96 6.48 -7.16
N GLY A 68 10.99 6.27 -6.29
CA GLY A 68 11.06 5.22 -5.26
C GLY A 68 11.08 3.81 -5.84
N VAL A 69 10.37 3.56 -6.94
CA VAL A 69 10.41 2.29 -7.68
C VAL A 69 11.81 2.03 -8.23
N LEU A 70 12.42 3.01 -8.91
CA LEU A 70 13.77 2.88 -9.47
C LEU A 70 14.81 2.60 -8.38
N SER A 71 14.74 3.36 -7.28
CA SER A 71 15.65 3.17 -6.13
C SER A 71 15.45 1.78 -5.50
N CYS A 72 14.20 1.36 -5.28
CA CYS A 72 13.89 0.04 -4.76
C CYS A 72 14.41 -1.10 -5.66
N GLN A 73 14.15 -1.03 -6.97
CA GLN A 73 14.60 -2.04 -7.92
C GLN A 73 16.14 -2.17 -7.96
N ARG A 74 16.86 -1.05 -7.77
CA ARG A 74 18.33 -1.02 -7.78
C ARG A 74 18.95 -1.50 -6.48
N HIS A 75 18.34 -1.18 -5.34
CA HIS A 75 19.01 -1.28 -4.04
C HIS A 75 18.39 -2.28 -3.07
N PHE A 76 17.15 -2.73 -3.28
CA PHE A 76 16.54 -3.70 -2.38
C PHE A 76 17.16 -5.09 -2.55
N GLN A 77 17.72 -5.60 -1.46
CA GLN A 77 18.29 -6.95 -1.37
C GLN A 77 17.40 -7.81 -0.47
N ALA A 78 16.59 -8.65 -1.11
CA ALA A 78 15.74 -9.61 -0.42
C ALA A 78 16.56 -10.69 0.30
N ARG A 79 15.99 -11.26 1.36
CA ARG A 79 16.47 -12.48 2.03
C ARG A 79 15.46 -13.60 1.80
N ASP A 80 15.90 -14.85 1.88
CA ASP A 80 15.03 -16.02 1.76
C ASP A 80 13.86 -16.02 2.77
N THR A 81 14.08 -15.39 3.93
CA THR A 81 13.07 -15.28 5.00
C THR A 81 12.16 -14.06 4.87
N ASP A 82 12.37 -13.16 3.90
CA ASP A 82 11.55 -11.96 3.78
C ASP A 82 10.11 -12.30 3.38
N ILE A 83 9.19 -11.47 3.87
CA ILE A 83 7.77 -11.55 3.54
C ILE A 83 7.35 -10.23 2.89
N ILE A 84 6.83 -10.32 1.67
CA ILE A 84 6.38 -9.18 0.88
C ILE A 84 4.85 -9.22 0.75
N LEU A 85 4.18 -8.20 1.25
CA LEU A 85 2.74 -8.01 1.10
C LEU A 85 2.47 -7.14 -0.13
N ALA A 86 2.02 -7.73 -1.22
CA ALA A 86 1.76 -7.05 -2.48
C ALA A 86 0.25 -6.86 -2.69
N THR A 87 -0.18 -5.64 -3.01
CA THR A 87 -1.58 -5.36 -3.33
C THR A 87 -1.67 -4.28 -4.40
N ASN A 88 -2.71 -4.28 -5.23
CA ASN A 88 -3.06 -3.02 -5.91
C ASN A 88 -3.62 -2.03 -4.84
N PRO A 89 -3.41 -0.71 -4.99
CA PRO A 89 -4.00 0.27 -4.07
C PRO A 89 -5.46 -0.05 -3.73
N LYS A 90 -5.79 0.03 -2.44
CA LYS A 90 -7.16 -0.14 -1.89
C LYS A 90 -7.77 -1.54 -1.94
N CYS A 91 -6.94 -2.56 -2.18
CA CYS A 91 -7.34 -3.96 -2.09
C CYS A 91 -7.22 -4.57 -0.68
N GLY A 92 -7.20 -3.76 0.40
CA GLY A 92 -7.15 -4.27 1.78
C GLY A 92 -5.77 -4.28 2.45
N THR A 93 -4.80 -3.50 1.94
CA THR A 93 -3.42 -3.50 2.43
C THR A 93 -3.28 -3.25 3.93
N THR A 94 -4.04 -2.31 4.49
CA THR A 94 -3.95 -1.97 5.92
C THR A 94 -4.28 -3.16 6.80
N TRP A 95 -5.33 -3.89 6.45
CA TRP A 95 -5.76 -5.08 7.19
C TRP A 95 -4.74 -6.22 7.05
N LEU A 96 -4.27 -6.47 5.82
CA LEU A 96 -3.24 -7.47 5.57
C LEU A 96 -1.94 -7.19 6.35
N LYS A 97 -1.52 -5.91 6.43
CA LYS A 97 -0.34 -5.50 7.22
C LYS A 97 -0.53 -5.78 8.71
N ALA A 98 -1.70 -5.45 9.26
CA ALA A 98 -2.01 -5.70 10.67
C ALA A 98 -1.97 -7.20 10.98
N LEU A 99 -2.68 -8.01 10.18
CA LEU A 99 -2.70 -9.46 10.34
C LEU A 99 -1.30 -10.07 10.21
N ALA A 100 -0.54 -9.68 9.19
CA ALA A 100 0.82 -10.19 8.98
C ALA A 100 1.74 -9.82 10.14
N TYR A 101 1.69 -8.57 10.61
CA TYR A 101 2.51 -8.13 11.74
C TYR A 101 2.15 -8.91 13.01
N ALA A 102 0.86 -9.07 13.31
CA ALA A 102 0.38 -9.81 14.46
C ALA A 102 0.80 -11.29 14.40
N ILE A 103 0.62 -11.96 13.26
CA ILE A 103 1.02 -13.38 13.08
C ILE A 103 2.53 -13.56 13.29
N ILE A 104 3.35 -12.75 12.61
CA ILE A 104 4.82 -12.92 12.60
C ILE A 104 5.42 -12.59 13.96
N ASN A 105 4.87 -11.60 14.66
CA ASN A 105 5.42 -11.13 15.92
C ASN A 105 4.69 -11.68 17.16
N ARG A 106 3.67 -12.54 17.03
CA ARG A 106 2.83 -13.01 18.15
C ARG A 106 3.57 -13.57 19.36
N LYS A 107 4.77 -14.12 19.18
CA LYS A 107 5.60 -14.64 20.29
C LYS A 107 6.33 -13.54 21.06
N ILE A 108 6.68 -12.45 20.39
CA ILE A 108 7.40 -11.30 20.96
C ILE A 108 6.40 -10.26 21.46
N ASN A 109 5.32 -10.07 20.70
CA ASN A 109 4.19 -9.19 20.99
C ASN A 109 2.91 -10.03 21.02
N PRO A 110 2.56 -10.66 22.17
CA PRO A 110 1.33 -11.42 22.30
C PRO A 110 0.09 -10.55 21.97
N PRO A 111 -0.89 -11.07 21.21
CA PRO A 111 -2.01 -10.28 20.73
C PRO A 111 -2.94 -9.80 21.86
N GLY A 112 -3.04 -10.53 22.97
CA GLY A 112 -3.74 -10.08 24.19
C GLY A 112 -2.94 -9.13 25.10
N GLY A 113 -1.76 -8.65 24.68
CA GLY A 113 -0.94 -7.75 25.49
C GLY A 113 -1.35 -6.28 25.37
N ASP A 114 -1.53 -5.60 26.51
CA ASP A 114 -1.97 -4.18 26.58
C ASP A 114 -1.12 -3.20 25.76
N ASN A 115 0.17 -3.50 25.58
CA ASN A 115 1.13 -2.66 24.85
C ASN A 115 1.43 -3.16 23.44
N HIS A 116 0.51 -3.91 22.82
CA HIS A 116 0.74 -4.40 21.47
C HIS A 116 0.98 -3.23 20.48
N PRO A 117 2.02 -3.28 19.62
CA PRO A 117 2.38 -2.15 18.74
C PRO A 117 1.26 -1.65 17.82
N LEU A 118 0.31 -2.52 17.46
CA LEU A 118 -0.88 -2.17 16.66
C LEU A 118 -1.87 -1.24 17.39
N HIS A 119 -1.82 -1.13 18.72
CA HIS A 119 -2.67 -0.17 19.45
C HIS A 119 -2.18 1.28 19.31
N SER A 120 -0.87 1.47 19.18
CA SER A 120 -0.25 2.80 19.19
C SER A 120 0.32 3.25 17.84
N ASN A 121 0.44 2.33 16.87
CA ASN A 121 1.04 2.61 15.56
C ASN A 121 0.09 2.22 14.44
N ASN A 122 0.14 2.96 13.35
CA ASN A 122 -0.59 2.57 12.15
C ASN A 122 0.10 1.34 11.49
N PRO A 123 -0.64 0.33 10.98
CA PRO A 123 -0.02 -0.82 10.31
C PRO A 123 0.95 -0.46 9.16
N HIS A 124 0.75 0.70 8.52
CA HIS A 124 1.66 1.21 7.48
C HIS A 124 3.05 1.62 8.02
N GLU A 125 3.20 1.85 9.32
CA GLU A 125 4.49 2.15 9.97
C GLU A 125 5.23 0.88 10.36
N LEU A 126 4.49 -0.12 10.86
CA LEU A 126 5.05 -1.41 11.27
C LEU A 126 5.46 -2.29 10.08
N VAL A 127 4.75 -2.16 8.95
CA VAL A 127 5.05 -2.85 7.70
C VAL A 127 5.23 -1.81 6.60
N PRO A 128 6.42 -1.23 6.44
CA PRO A 128 6.62 -0.12 5.54
C PRO A 128 6.51 -0.52 4.07
N TYR A 129 6.15 0.45 3.23
CA TYR A 129 6.20 0.28 1.77
C TYR A 129 7.64 0.39 1.28
N LEU A 130 8.04 -0.49 0.36
CA LEU A 130 9.35 -0.40 -0.27
C LEU A 130 9.49 0.91 -1.05
N GLU A 131 8.63 1.13 -2.04
CA GLU A 131 8.73 2.25 -2.99
C GLU A 131 8.14 3.57 -2.47
N LEU A 132 7.24 3.53 -1.48
CA LEU A 132 6.56 4.73 -0.96
C LEU A 132 7.13 5.26 0.35
N LYS A 133 7.97 4.48 1.04
CA LYS A 133 8.51 4.85 2.36
C LYS A 133 10.00 4.59 2.47
N LEU A 134 10.47 3.36 2.23
CA LEU A 134 11.87 3.00 2.47
C LEU A 134 12.81 3.56 1.41
N TYR A 135 12.42 3.50 0.14
CA TYR A 135 13.23 3.96 -0.99
C TYR A 135 12.72 5.27 -1.60
N ALA A 136 11.73 5.90 -0.96
CA ALA A 136 11.25 7.23 -1.35
C ALA A 136 12.27 8.31 -0.97
N ASP A 137 12.17 9.49 -1.59
CA ASP A 137 12.95 10.68 -1.24
C ASP A 137 14.47 10.44 -1.17
N HIS A 138 15.02 9.74 -2.17
CA HIS A 138 16.45 9.41 -2.31
C HIS A 138 17.03 8.54 -1.18
N GLN A 139 16.17 7.90 -0.38
CA GLN A 139 16.64 7.03 0.70
C GLN A 139 17.10 5.68 0.16
N VAL A 140 18.21 5.19 0.74
CA VAL A 140 18.72 3.83 0.56
C VAL A 140 19.05 3.27 1.94
N PRO A 141 18.06 2.71 2.67
CA PRO A 141 18.26 2.31 4.05
C PRO A 141 19.13 1.06 4.15
N ASP A 142 19.97 1.00 5.19
CA ASP A 142 20.66 -0.22 5.58
C ASP A 142 19.70 -1.15 6.32
N LEU A 143 19.16 -2.13 5.59
CA LEU A 143 18.24 -3.13 6.13
C LEU A 143 18.96 -4.37 6.68
N THR A 144 20.30 -4.38 6.75
CA THR A 144 21.08 -5.55 7.18
C THR A 144 20.93 -5.84 8.68
N LYS A 145 20.68 -4.81 9.49
CA LYS A 145 20.55 -4.92 10.95
C LYS A 145 19.16 -5.34 11.42
N LEU A 146 18.17 -5.36 10.52
CA LEU A 146 16.82 -5.78 10.88
C LEU A 146 16.77 -7.29 11.12
N PRO A 147 16.07 -7.76 12.18
CA PRO A 147 15.90 -9.19 12.43
C PRO A 147 15.09 -9.85 11.31
N SER A 148 15.35 -11.13 11.06
CA SER A 148 14.54 -11.96 10.16
C SER A 148 13.42 -12.68 10.92
N PRO A 149 12.26 -12.95 10.29
CA PRO A 149 11.88 -12.51 8.94
C PRO A 149 11.58 -11.00 8.90
N ARG A 150 11.93 -10.32 7.80
CA ARG A 150 11.57 -8.91 7.60
C ARG A 150 10.23 -8.84 6.88
N LEU A 151 9.37 -7.93 7.33
CA LEU A 151 8.02 -7.75 6.78
C LEU A 151 7.93 -6.42 6.04
N PHE A 152 7.68 -6.49 4.73
CA PHE A 152 7.55 -5.32 3.86
C PHE A 152 6.26 -5.37 3.06
N SER A 153 5.93 -4.25 2.43
CA SER A 153 4.78 -4.16 1.54
C SER A 153 5.09 -3.38 0.27
N THR A 154 4.28 -3.56 -0.76
CA THR A 154 4.45 -2.85 -2.02
C THR A 154 3.13 -2.78 -2.80
N HIS A 155 3.00 -1.72 -3.59
CA HIS A 155 1.98 -1.60 -4.62
C HIS A 155 2.52 -1.93 -6.02
N LEU A 156 3.76 -2.41 -6.11
CA LEU A 156 4.34 -2.80 -7.37
C LEU A 156 3.67 -4.08 -7.91
N PRO A 157 3.38 -4.12 -9.22
CA PRO A 157 3.06 -5.35 -9.91
C PRO A 157 4.18 -6.37 -9.74
N ILE A 158 3.84 -7.66 -9.74
CA ILE A 158 4.80 -8.78 -9.69
C ILE A 158 5.92 -8.62 -10.71
N ASP A 159 5.60 -8.16 -11.92
CA ASP A 159 6.57 -7.98 -13.00
C ASP A 159 7.60 -6.89 -12.69
N SER A 160 7.22 -5.89 -11.90
CA SER A 160 8.05 -4.76 -11.49
C SER A 160 8.74 -4.95 -10.14
N LEU A 161 8.59 -6.10 -9.48
CA LEU A 161 9.31 -6.37 -8.24
C LEU A 161 10.83 -6.46 -8.48
N PRO A 162 11.65 -6.00 -7.51
CA PRO A 162 13.09 -6.22 -7.51
C PRO A 162 13.49 -7.66 -7.88
N LEU A 163 14.54 -7.83 -8.68
CA LEU A 163 15.02 -9.15 -9.10
C LEU A 163 15.39 -10.03 -7.89
N SER A 164 15.97 -9.43 -6.84
CA SER A 164 16.29 -10.15 -5.61
C SER A 164 15.06 -10.82 -4.98
N ILE A 165 13.87 -10.22 -5.05
CA ILE A 165 12.62 -10.85 -4.61
C ILE A 165 12.26 -12.04 -5.50
N LYS A 166 12.52 -11.97 -6.81
CA LYS A 166 12.24 -13.08 -7.75
C LYS A 166 13.25 -14.22 -7.64
N GLU A 167 14.48 -13.95 -7.23
CA GLU A 167 15.58 -14.93 -7.20
C GLU A 167 15.77 -15.62 -5.83
N THR A 168 15.38 -14.98 -4.72
CA THR A 168 15.50 -15.54 -3.36
C THR A 168 14.31 -16.40 -2.95
N GLY A 169 14.40 -17.11 -1.82
CA GLY A 169 13.31 -17.87 -1.22
C GLY A 169 12.17 -17.04 -0.60
N CYS A 170 12.24 -15.69 -0.68
CA CYS A 170 11.29 -14.81 -0.03
C CYS A 170 9.84 -15.11 -0.45
N LYS A 171 8.91 -14.95 0.49
CA LYS A 171 7.49 -15.23 0.28
C LYS A 171 6.75 -13.95 -0.10
N VAL A 172 5.87 -14.03 -1.08
CA VAL A 172 4.97 -12.94 -1.47
C VAL A 172 3.53 -13.34 -1.19
N VAL A 173 2.77 -12.48 -0.52
CA VAL A 173 1.31 -12.60 -0.44
C VAL A 173 0.70 -11.52 -1.30
N TYR A 174 -0.01 -11.92 -2.34
CA TYR A 174 -0.76 -11.00 -3.18
C TYR A 174 -2.22 -10.96 -2.76
N LEU A 175 -2.74 -9.80 -2.36
CA LEU A 175 -4.16 -9.63 -2.02
C LEU A 175 -4.92 -8.96 -3.16
N ALA A 176 -5.76 -9.74 -3.81
CA ALA A 176 -6.74 -9.33 -4.79
C ALA A 176 -8.04 -8.86 -4.10
N ARG A 177 -8.79 -8.00 -4.78
CA ARG A 177 -10.13 -7.58 -4.37
C ARG A 177 -11.00 -7.44 -5.62
N ASP A 178 -12.31 -7.56 -5.48
CA ASP A 178 -13.24 -7.24 -6.56
C ASP A 178 -12.90 -5.86 -7.18
N PRO A 179 -12.72 -5.77 -8.51
CA PRO A 179 -12.31 -4.53 -9.17
C PRO A 179 -13.27 -3.36 -8.92
N LYS A 180 -14.58 -3.62 -8.80
CA LYS A 180 -15.60 -2.59 -8.58
C LYS A 180 -15.43 -1.99 -7.19
N ASP A 181 -15.28 -2.85 -6.17
CA ASP A 181 -15.07 -2.43 -4.80
C ASP A 181 -13.72 -1.73 -4.60
N ALA A 182 -12.66 -2.24 -5.24
CA ALA A 182 -11.35 -1.62 -5.25
C ALA A 182 -11.39 -0.22 -5.87
N PHE A 183 -12.06 -0.08 -7.03
CA PHE A 183 -12.26 1.21 -7.70
C PHE A 183 -13.00 2.22 -6.84
N ILE A 184 -14.16 1.85 -6.27
CA ILE A 184 -14.95 2.76 -5.40
C ILE A 184 -14.13 3.18 -4.17
N SER A 185 -13.43 2.25 -3.53
CA SER A 185 -12.56 2.56 -2.39
C SER A 185 -11.42 3.50 -2.78
N PHE A 186 -10.86 3.34 -3.98
CA PHE A 186 -9.82 4.21 -4.51
C PHE A 186 -10.33 5.60 -4.86
N TRP A 187 -11.47 5.71 -5.53
CA TRP A 187 -12.11 6.99 -5.80
C TRP A 187 -12.37 7.79 -4.53
N HIS A 188 -12.99 7.19 -3.51
CA HIS A 188 -13.19 7.85 -2.22
C HIS A 188 -11.89 8.28 -1.55
N PHE A 189 -10.88 7.40 -1.54
CA PHE A 189 -9.60 7.69 -0.95
C PHE A 189 -8.89 8.88 -1.63
N MET A 190 -8.93 8.94 -2.95
CA MET A 190 -8.32 10.03 -3.72
C MET A 190 -9.07 11.36 -3.61
N ASN A 191 -10.40 11.32 -3.40
CA ASN A 191 -11.21 12.52 -3.20
C ASN A 191 -11.22 13.03 -1.75
N LYS A 192 -10.86 12.21 -0.76
CA LYS A 192 -10.82 12.61 0.65
C LYS A 192 -9.93 13.84 0.94
N PRO A 193 -8.69 13.95 0.42
CA PRO A 193 -7.84 15.12 0.69
C PRO A 193 -8.20 16.35 -0.15
N ARG A 194 -9.18 16.28 -1.06
CA ARG A 194 -9.45 17.32 -2.03
C ARG A 194 -10.52 18.31 -1.56
N PRO A 195 -10.33 19.62 -1.78
CA PRO A 195 -11.40 20.60 -1.71
C PRO A 195 -12.62 20.17 -2.55
N GLN A 196 -13.83 20.48 -2.09
CA GLN A 196 -15.08 20.02 -2.72
C GLN A 196 -15.18 20.36 -4.21
N ASN A 197 -14.71 21.54 -4.60
CA ASN A 197 -14.68 22.04 -5.99
C ASN A 197 -13.59 21.41 -6.88
N SER A 198 -12.75 20.53 -6.33
CA SER A 198 -11.66 19.84 -7.05
C SER A 198 -11.78 18.31 -7.01
N LYS A 199 -12.89 17.81 -6.43
CA LYS A 199 -13.20 16.38 -6.43
C LYS A 199 -13.51 15.92 -7.84
N ILE A 200 -12.99 14.75 -8.18
CA ILE A 200 -13.26 14.13 -9.48
C ILE A 200 -14.55 13.35 -9.41
N THR A 201 -15.34 13.44 -10.48
CA THR A 201 -16.61 12.73 -10.59
C THR A 201 -16.38 11.22 -10.69
N LEU A 202 -17.40 10.42 -10.43
CA LEU A 202 -17.27 8.97 -10.50
C LEU A 202 -17.04 8.52 -11.96
N GLU A 203 -17.66 9.21 -12.91
CA GLU A 203 -17.63 8.95 -14.34
C GLU A 203 -16.25 9.24 -14.94
N GLU A 204 -15.70 10.44 -14.65
CA GLU A 204 -14.33 10.81 -15.05
C GLU A 204 -13.31 9.86 -14.45
N ALA A 205 -13.55 9.46 -13.20
CA ALA A 205 -12.71 8.48 -12.57
C ALA A 205 -12.78 7.17 -13.36
N PHE A 206 -13.97 6.58 -13.44
CA PHE A 206 -14.18 5.27 -14.04
C PHE A 206 -13.61 5.16 -15.45
N ASP A 207 -13.73 6.19 -16.29
CA ASP A 207 -13.14 6.23 -17.62
C ASP A 207 -11.61 5.99 -17.59
N LYS A 208 -10.87 6.69 -16.72
CA LYS A 208 -9.41 6.47 -16.60
C LYS A 208 -9.06 5.12 -15.97
N PHE A 209 -9.81 4.67 -14.97
CA PHE A 209 -9.62 3.35 -14.37
C PHE A 209 -9.82 2.23 -15.41
N TYR A 210 -10.89 2.33 -16.20
CA TYR A 210 -11.23 1.40 -17.27
C TYR A 210 -10.14 1.36 -18.36
N LYS A 211 -9.63 2.53 -18.76
CA LYS A 211 -8.48 2.66 -19.69
C LYS A 211 -7.15 2.21 -19.08
N GLY A 212 -7.11 1.92 -17.78
CA GLY A 212 -5.91 1.49 -17.06
C GLY A 212 -4.93 2.61 -16.70
N VAL A 213 -5.32 3.89 -16.88
CA VAL A 213 -4.50 5.08 -16.61
C VAL A 213 -4.76 5.54 -15.17
N ASN A 214 -4.33 4.72 -14.22
CA ASN A 214 -4.43 4.98 -12.78
C ASN A 214 -3.16 4.51 -12.06
N ILE A 215 -2.95 4.94 -10.81
CA ILE A 215 -1.74 4.60 -10.05
C ILE A 215 -1.60 3.07 -9.95
N CYS A 216 -0.46 2.53 -10.37
CA CYS A 216 -0.17 1.08 -10.49
C CYS A 216 -1.13 0.33 -11.42
N GLY A 217 -1.81 1.04 -12.31
CA GLY A 217 -2.61 0.47 -13.39
C GLY A 217 -1.77 0.09 -14.60
N PRO A 218 -2.28 -0.74 -15.52
CA PRO A 218 -3.67 -1.21 -15.58
C PRO A 218 -4.02 -2.24 -14.49
N PHE A 219 -5.18 -2.06 -13.82
CA PHE A 219 -5.63 -2.94 -12.73
C PHE A 219 -5.69 -4.42 -13.14
N TRP A 220 -6.22 -4.69 -14.35
CA TRP A 220 -6.35 -6.04 -14.89
C TRP A 220 -5.00 -6.73 -15.09
N GLY A 221 -4.01 -6.01 -15.63
CA GLY A 221 -2.65 -6.53 -15.81
C GLY A 221 -2.00 -6.85 -14.46
N HIS A 222 -2.14 -5.93 -13.50
CA HIS A 222 -1.62 -6.11 -12.15
C HIS A 222 -2.18 -7.37 -11.46
N LEU A 223 -3.49 -7.59 -11.59
CA LEU A 223 -4.20 -8.74 -11.03
C LEU A 223 -3.87 -10.06 -11.75
N LEU A 224 -4.00 -10.08 -13.08
CA LEU A 224 -3.85 -11.30 -13.88
C LEU A 224 -2.42 -11.81 -13.86
N ASN A 225 -1.43 -10.92 -13.91
CA ASN A 225 -0.03 -11.34 -13.89
C ASN A 225 0.34 -11.93 -12.53
N ALA A 226 -0.15 -11.35 -11.43
CA ALA A 226 0.03 -11.93 -10.10
C ALA A 226 -0.65 -13.30 -9.96
N TRP A 227 -1.86 -13.45 -10.49
CA TRP A 227 -2.56 -14.75 -10.49
C TRP A 227 -1.77 -15.80 -11.29
N LYS A 228 -1.35 -15.49 -12.52
CA LYS A 228 -0.57 -16.43 -13.37
C LYS A 228 0.72 -16.83 -12.67
N TYR A 229 1.47 -15.85 -12.18
CA TYR A 229 2.73 -16.09 -11.49
C TYR A 229 2.54 -16.97 -10.24
N SER A 230 1.42 -16.83 -9.53
CA SER A 230 1.10 -17.68 -8.36
C SER A 230 0.81 -19.13 -8.73
N LEU A 231 0.24 -19.40 -9.91
CA LEU A 231 0.06 -20.77 -10.39
C LEU A 231 1.38 -21.44 -10.74
N ASP A 232 2.30 -20.68 -11.35
CA ASP A 232 3.62 -21.19 -11.72
C ASP A 232 4.54 -21.33 -10.50
N ASN A 233 4.29 -20.55 -9.44
CA ASN A 233 5.15 -20.46 -8.25
C ASN A 233 4.36 -20.53 -6.93
N PRO A 234 3.58 -21.61 -6.68
CA PRO A 234 2.66 -21.68 -5.53
C PRO A 234 3.38 -21.68 -4.17
N ASN A 235 4.63 -22.15 -4.13
CA ASN A 235 5.44 -22.11 -2.92
C ASN A 235 6.02 -20.71 -2.63
N LYS A 236 5.96 -19.79 -3.58
CA LYS A 236 6.56 -18.45 -3.48
C LYS A 236 5.51 -17.35 -3.39
N VAL A 237 4.40 -17.49 -4.09
CA VAL A 237 3.33 -16.49 -4.12
C VAL A 237 2.02 -17.09 -3.67
N PHE A 238 1.50 -16.61 -2.54
CA PHE A 238 0.16 -16.92 -2.07
C PHE A 238 -0.80 -15.87 -2.63
N PHE A 239 -1.66 -16.29 -3.55
CA PHE A 239 -2.72 -15.43 -4.09
C PHE A 239 -3.97 -15.54 -3.20
N LEU A 240 -4.32 -14.43 -2.55
CA LEU A 240 -5.44 -14.32 -1.63
C LEU A 240 -6.49 -13.34 -2.17
N LYS A 241 -7.77 -13.63 -1.98
CA LYS A 241 -8.85 -12.68 -2.24
C LYS A 241 -9.35 -12.04 -0.95
N TYR A 242 -9.57 -10.73 -0.98
CA TYR A 242 -10.07 -9.95 0.13
C TYR A 242 -11.42 -10.47 0.63
N GLU A 243 -12.30 -10.86 -0.30
CA GLU A 243 -13.63 -11.36 0.00
C GLU A 243 -13.55 -12.70 0.75
N GLU A 244 -12.65 -13.60 0.33
CA GLU A 244 -12.44 -14.89 0.98
C GLU A 244 -11.79 -14.73 2.36
N LEU A 245 -10.83 -13.80 2.49
CA LEU A 245 -10.23 -13.44 3.79
C LEU A 245 -11.29 -12.87 4.74
N LYS A 246 -12.22 -12.05 4.23
CA LYS A 246 -13.33 -11.48 5.02
C LYS A 246 -14.35 -12.52 5.44
N GLU A 247 -14.68 -13.47 4.56
CA GLU A 247 -15.67 -14.52 4.83
C GLU A 247 -15.13 -15.57 5.81
N GLN A 248 -13.86 -15.95 5.68
CA GLN A 248 -13.23 -17.03 6.46
C GLN A 248 -11.91 -16.58 7.10
N PRO A 249 -11.91 -15.55 7.97
CA PRO A 249 -10.69 -14.94 8.48
C PRO A 249 -9.82 -15.92 9.26
N LYS A 250 -10.42 -16.79 10.09
CA LYS A 250 -9.69 -17.81 10.88
C LYS A 250 -8.93 -18.79 9.98
N LEU A 251 -9.58 -19.27 8.92
CA LEU A 251 -8.98 -20.20 7.96
C LEU A 251 -7.77 -19.57 7.27
N TYR A 252 -7.92 -18.33 6.77
CA TYR A 252 -6.85 -17.66 6.07
C TYR A 252 -5.72 -17.20 6.99
N LEU A 253 -6.01 -16.89 8.27
CA LEU A 253 -4.97 -16.64 9.27
C LEU A 253 -4.04 -17.85 9.41
N LYS A 254 -4.60 -19.06 9.52
CA LYS A 254 -3.83 -20.32 9.60
C LYS A 254 -3.04 -20.57 8.32
N LYS A 255 -3.67 -20.45 7.14
CA LYS A 255 -3.01 -20.63 5.85
C LYS A 255 -1.85 -19.64 5.64
N LEU A 256 -2.01 -18.38 6.05
CA LEU A 256 -0.94 -17.38 5.98
C LEU A 256 0.22 -17.75 6.92
N ALA A 257 -0.07 -18.14 8.15
CA ALA A 257 0.94 -18.58 9.11
C ALA A 257 1.72 -19.81 8.62
N GLU A 258 1.04 -20.79 8.03
CA GLU A 258 1.64 -21.96 7.38
C GLU A 258 2.53 -21.54 6.20
N PHE A 259 2.02 -20.69 5.31
CA PHE A 259 2.75 -20.23 4.12
C PHE A 259 4.04 -19.47 4.46
N TRP A 260 4.04 -18.72 5.56
CA TRP A 260 5.22 -18.02 6.07
C TRP A 260 6.16 -18.91 6.90
N GLY A 261 5.84 -20.20 7.08
CA GLY A 261 6.68 -21.14 7.83
C GLY A 261 6.61 -20.96 9.35
N CYS A 262 5.55 -20.33 9.85
CA CYS A 262 5.30 -20.13 11.28
C CYS A 262 3.89 -20.59 11.69
N PRO A 263 3.47 -21.83 11.38
CA PRO A 263 2.13 -22.33 11.66
C PRO A 263 1.79 -22.19 13.15
N PHE A 264 0.50 -22.08 13.45
CA PHE A 264 0.04 -22.13 14.83
C PHE A 264 0.30 -23.54 15.40
N SER A 265 0.77 -23.62 16.63
CA SER A 265 0.94 -24.90 17.33
C SER A 265 -0.42 -25.52 17.67
N LEU A 266 -0.46 -26.83 17.92
CA LEU A 266 -1.69 -27.48 18.41
C LEU A 266 -2.22 -26.83 19.70
N GLU A 267 -1.34 -26.31 20.55
CA GLU A 267 -1.74 -25.59 21.76
C GLU A 267 -2.38 -24.23 21.43
N GLU A 268 -1.76 -23.45 20.53
CA GLU A 268 -2.31 -22.20 20.01
C GLU A 268 -3.69 -22.43 19.38
N GLU A 269 -3.86 -23.53 18.65
CA GLU A 269 -5.13 -23.87 17.99
C GLU A 269 -6.20 -24.42 18.93
N ASN A 270 -5.85 -25.34 19.83
CA ASN A 270 -6.79 -25.97 20.76
C ASN A 270 -7.34 -24.95 21.76
N ASN A 271 -6.52 -23.98 22.15
CA ASN A 271 -6.98 -22.88 22.99
C ASN A 271 -7.87 -21.92 22.20
N GLY A 272 -7.66 -21.76 20.87
CA GLY A 272 -8.46 -20.91 19.97
C GLY A 272 -8.37 -19.40 20.24
N VAL A 273 -8.02 -19.02 21.48
CA VAL A 273 -7.94 -17.66 22.00
C VAL A 273 -7.00 -16.81 21.16
N ILE A 274 -5.81 -17.30 20.81
CA ILE A 274 -4.82 -16.47 20.08
C ILE A 274 -5.30 -16.05 18.68
N ILE A 275 -6.07 -16.92 18.00
CA ILE A 275 -6.62 -16.60 16.68
C ILE A 275 -7.70 -15.53 16.83
N GLU A 276 -8.58 -15.67 17.82
CA GLU A 276 -9.59 -14.63 18.10
C GLU A 276 -8.94 -13.31 18.54
N GLU A 277 -7.90 -13.34 19.36
CA GLU A 277 -7.18 -12.15 19.82
C GLU A 277 -6.52 -11.43 18.64
N ILE A 278 -5.86 -12.14 17.72
CA ILE A 278 -5.30 -11.54 16.51
C ILE A 278 -6.41 -10.89 15.66
N LEU A 279 -7.54 -11.58 15.48
CA LEU A 279 -8.65 -11.05 14.70
C LEU A 279 -9.31 -9.83 15.36
N GLY A 280 -9.49 -9.85 16.68
CA GLY A 280 -10.00 -8.72 17.45
C GLY A 280 -9.07 -7.51 17.37
N LEU A 281 -7.77 -7.74 17.57
CA LEU A 281 -6.71 -6.74 17.48
C LEU A 281 -6.62 -6.09 16.09
N CYS A 282 -6.90 -6.86 15.03
CA CYS A 282 -6.83 -6.41 13.64
C CYS A 282 -8.21 -6.06 13.05
N SER A 283 -9.26 -6.02 13.85
CA SER A 283 -10.63 -5.77 13.38
C SER A 283 -10.80 -4.31 12.92
N PHE A 284 -11.86 -4.07 12.15
CA PHE A 284 -12.22 -2.73 11.67
C PHE A 284 -13.04 -1.94 12.70
N ASP A 285 -13.46 -2.60 13.79
CA ASP A 285 -14.34 -2.05 14.81
C ASP A 285 -13.48 -1.39 15.89
N ILE A 286 -13.39 -0.05 15.83
CA ILE A 286 -12.93 0.81 16.92
C ILE A 286 -14.15 1.53 17.49
#